data_AF-A0A2G9T4S9-F1
#
_entry.id   AF-A0A2G9T4S9-F1
#
_cell.length_a   1.000
_cell.length_b   1.000
_cell.length_c   1.000
_cell.angle_alpha   90.00
_cell.angle_beta   90.00
_cell.angle_gamma   90.00
#
_symmetry.space_group_name_H-M   'P 1'
#
loop_
_entity.id
_entity.type
_entity.pdbx_description
1 polymer ?
#
loop_
_entity_poly.entity_id
_entity_poly.type
_entity_poly.pdbx_seq_one_letter_code
_entity_poly.pdbx_strand_id
1 'polypeptide(L)'
;MSHRSKEFAAVLQETKQLLRQLMNVPENFEILFMQGGGTGQFAAIPMNIKGDHEFADYIVTGAWSCKAADEASKYIRVKKVFTPNKPYVSIPAQDQWDHDKVSSACELKAK
;
A
#
# COMPACT_ATOMS: atom_id res chain seq x y z
N MET A 1 11.94 20.71 -20.81
CA MET A 1 10.79 21.22 -20.04
C MET A 1 11.18 21.21 -18.56
N SER A 2 10.95 22.30 -17.83
CA SER A 2 11.22 22.33 -16.38
C SER A 2 10.03 21.75 -15.62
N HIS A 3 10.25 21.01 -14.52
CA HIS A 3 9.17 20.47 -13.69
C HIS A 3 8.30 21.56 -13.02
N ARG A 4 8.75 22.82 -13.04
CA ARG A 4 8.01 23.97 -12.52
C ARG A 4 7.35 24.81 -13.62
N SER A 5 7.54 24.45 -14.88
CA SER A 5 6.98 25.21 -15.99
C SER A 5 5.50 24.90 -16.18
N LYS A 6 4.77 25.83 -16.80
CA LYS A 6 3.32 25.69 -17.04
C LYS A 6 3.02 24.48 -17.93
N GLU A 7 3.91 24.18 -18.86
CA GLU A 7 3.80 23.04 -19.77
C GLU A 7 3.85 21.72 -19.00
N PHE A 8 4.77 21.57 -18.03
CA PHE A 8 4.82 20.36 -17.21
C PHE A 8 3.62 20.26 -16.28
N ALA A 9 3.20 21.39 -15.69
CA ALA A 9 2.02 21.42 -14.84
C ALA A 9 0.77 20.96 -15.60
N ALA A 10 0.61 21.36 -16.87
CA ALA A 10 -0.49 20.91 -17.72
C ALA A 10 -0.47 19.39 -17.93
N VAL A 11 0.69 18.83 -18.31
CA VAL A 11 0.87 17.37 -18.48
C VAL A 11 0.56 16.61 -17.20
N LEU A 12 1.05 17.11 -16.05
CA LEU A 12 0.81 16.47 -14.75
C LEU A 12 -0.69 16.47 -14.38
N GLN A 13 -1.38 17.59 -14.57
CA GLN A 13 -2.80 17.71 -14.25
C GLN A 13 -3.66 16.82 -15.16
N GLU A 14 -3.38 16.81 -16.46
CA GLU A 14 -4.03 15.93 -17.41
C GLU A 14 -3.85 14.45 -17.02
N THR A 15 -2.61 14.06 -16.69
CA THR A 15 -2.32 12.68 -16.25
C THR A 15 -3.08 12.32 -14.97
N LYS A 16 -3.15 13.22 -13.98
CA LYS A 16 -3.95 12.99 -12.76
C LYS A 16 -5.43 12.82 -13.08
N GLN A 17 -5.98 13.66 -13.96
CA GLN A 17 -7.39 13.63 -14.33
C GLN A 17 -7.74 12.32 -15.07
N LEU A 18 -6.91 11.92 -16.04
CA LEU A 18 -7.09 10.67 -16.78
C LEU A 18 -7.03 9.46 -15.85
N LEU A 19 -6.08 9.41 -14.92
CA LEU A 19 -5.99 8.31 -13.96
C LEU A 19 -7.20 8.27 -13.03
N ARG A 20 -7.65 9.44 -12.54
CA ARG A 20 -8.83 9.55 -11.68
C ARG A 20 -10.08 9.04 -12.39
N GLN A 21 -10.27 9.42 -13.66
CA GLN A 21 -11.39 8.96 -14.48
C GLN A 21 -11.31 7.45 -14.78
N LEU A 22 -10.15 6.97 -15.20
CA LEU A 22 -9.95 5.56 -15.58
C LEU A 22 -10.21 4.60 -14.42
N MET A 23 -9.77 4.96 -13.21
CA MET A 23 -9.84 4.12 -12.03
C MET A 23 -11.01 4.47 -11.09
N ASN A 24 -11.86 5.44 -11.47
CA ASN A 24 -12.92 5.99 -10.63
C ASN A 24 -12.45 6.39 -9.22
N VAL A 25 -11.32 7.11 -9.12
CA VAL A 25 -10.74 7.49 -7.83
C VAL A 25 -11.59 8.59 -7.17
N PRO A 26 -12.10 8.40 -5.94
CA PRO A 26 -12.92 9.41 -5.24
C PRO A 26 -12.13 10.66 -4.86
N GLU A 27 -12.80 11.81 -4.72
CA GLU A 27 -12.15 13.13 -4.47
C GLU A 27 -11.38 13.20 -3.15
N ASN A 28 -11.74 12.37 -2.16
CA ASN A 28 -11.04 12.29 -0.87
C ASN A 28 -9.73 11.47 -0.91
N PHE A 29 -9.30 11.00 -2.08
CA PHE A 29 -8.02 10.33 -2.29
C PHE A 29 -7.07 11.20 -3.13
N GLU A 30 -5.81 11.25 -2.70
CA GLU A 30 -4.74 11.95 -3.41
C GLU A 30 -3.99 11.05 -4.40
N ILE A 31 -3.61 11.63 -5.55
CA ILE A 31 -2.81 10.95 -6.58
C ILE A 31 -1.39 11.52 -6.56
N LEU A 32 -0.42 10.67 -6.23
CA LEU A 32 1.00 10.99 -6.16
C LEU A 32 1.80 10.20 -7.21
N PHE A 33 2.71 10.88 -7.90
CA PHE A 33 3.71 10.24 -8.77
C PHE A 33 5.06 10.27 -8.07
N MET A 34 5.59 9.10 -7.74
CA MET A 34 6.78 8.97 -6.90
C MET A 34 7.86 8.11 -7.56
N GLN A 35 9.11 8.40 -7.23
CA GLN A 35 10.26 7.57 -7.59
C GLN A 35 10.42 6.38 -6.62
N GLY A 36 11.39 5.51 -6.87
CA GLY A 36 11.69 4.34 -6.02
C GLY A 36 10.90 3.06 -6.36
N GLY A 37 9.92 3.15 -7.25
CA GLY A 37 9.14 2.01 -7.72
C GLY A 37 8.34 1.30 -6.62
N GLY A 38 7.79 0.12 -6.91
CA GLY A 38 6.99 -0.64 -5.96
C GLY A 38 7.75 -1.02 -4.69
N THR A 39 9.02 -1.40 -4.82
CA THR A 39 9.87 -1.76 -3.67
C THR A 39 10.13 -0.57 -2.76
N GLY A 40 10.33 0.64 -3.28
CA GLY A 40 10.47 1.84 -2.46
C GLY A 40 9.22 2.11 -1.60
N GLN A 41 8.03 1.74 -2.11
CA GLN A 41 6.79 1.88 -1.35
C GLN A 41 6.66 0.88 -0.21
N PHE A 42 7.36 -0.26 -0.23
CA PHE A 42 7.35 -1.22 0.89
C PHE A 42 7.87 -0.59 2.19
N ALA A 43 8.84 0.33 2.08
CA ALA A 43 9.32 1.13 3.20
C ALA A 43 8.50 2.41 3.39
N ALA A 44 8.10 3.09 2.30
CA ALA A 44 7.40 4.37 2.40
C ALA A 44 6.05 4.25 3.11
N ILE A 45 5.31 3.16 2.88
CA ILE A 45 4.00 2.94 3.50
C ILE A 45 4.11 2.96 5.05
N PRO A 46 4.83 2.04 5.72
CA PRO A 46 4.88 2.02 7.18
C PRO A 46 5.49 3.30 7.78
N MET A 47 6.40 3.98 7.08
CA MET A 47 6.92 5.27 7.56
C MET A 47 5.90 6.41 7.55
N ASN A 48 4.89 6.37 6.67
CA ASN A 48 3.91 7.45 6.52
C ASN A 48 2.57 7.15 7.21
N ILE A 49 2.11 5.89 7.21
CA ILE A 49 0.75 5.55 7.69
C ILE A 49 0.70 4.86 9.04
N LYS A 50 1.84 4.53 9.67
CA LYS A 50 1.80 3.82 10.97
C LYS A 50 1.09 4.63 12.07
N GLY A 51 1.19 5.96 12.05
CA GLY A 51 0.73 6.79 13.17
C GLY A 51 1.25 6.27 14.52
N ASP A 52 0.31 6.07 15.45
CA ASP A 52 0.54 5.48 16.78
C ASP A 52 0.40 3.95 16.81
N HIS A 53 0.14 3.31 15.67
CA HIS A 53 0.06 1.85 15.58
C HIS A 53 1.46 1.24 15.72
N GLU A 54 1.55 0.27 16.62
CA GLU A 54 2.78 -0.49 16.87
C GLU A 54 2.90 -1.70 15.92
N PHE A 55 1.77 -2.18 15.38
CA PHE A 55 1.67 -3.39 14.58
C PHE A 55 1.01 -3.12 13.22
N ALA A 56 1.37 -3.92 12.21
CA ALA A 56 0.68 -4.00 10.93
C ALA A 56 0.52 -5.44 10.46
N ASP A 57 -0.69 -5.76 10.03
CA ASP A 57 -1.05 -7.06 9.46
C ASP A 57 -0.64 -7.12 7.99
N TYR A 58 0.07 -8.18 7.59
CA TYR A 58 0.48 -8.45 6.23
C TYR A 58 -0.05 -9.80 5.76
N ILE A 59 -0.69 -9.81 4.59
CA ILE A 59 -1.14 -11.02 3.92
C ILE A 59 -0.05 -11.43 2.92
N VAL A 60 0.65 -12.52 3.20
CA VAL A 60 1.75 -13.01 2.37
C VAL A 60 1.23 -14.09 1.43
N THR A 61 1.20 -13.79 0.14
CA THR A 61 0.67 -14.64 -0.93
C THR A 61 1.66 -14.82 -2.09
N GLY A 62 2.91 -14.40 -1.93
CA GLY A 62 3.88 -14.48 -3.00
C GLY A 62 5.20 -13.80 -2.67
N ALA A 63 6.09 -13.80 -3.66
CA ALA A 63 7.41 -13.19 -3.51
C ALA A 63 7.35 -11.68 -3.19
N TRP A 64 6.38 -10.95 -3.77
CA TRP A 64 6.26 -9.50 -3.57
C TRP A 64 5.72 -9.13 -2.19
N SER A 65 4.66 -9.80 -1.73
CA SER A 65 4.10 -9.56 -0.39
C SER A 65 5.03 -10.05 0.71
N CYS A 66 5.83 -11.10 0.47
CA CYS A 66 6.91 -11.49 1.38
C CYS A 66 7.96 -10.39 1.52
N LYS A 67 8.47 -9.87 0.40
CA LYS A 67 9.43 -8.74 0.41
C LYS A 67 8.85 -7.49 1.05
N ALA A 68 7.56 -7.20 0.85
CA ALA A 68 6.89 -6.07 1.46
C ALA A 68 6.82 -6.20 3.00
N ALA A 69 6.46 -7.39 3.50
CA ALA A 69 6.42 -7.68 4.93
C ALA A 69 7.83 -7.63 5.56
N ASP A 70 8.84 -8.18 4.89
CA ASP A 70 10.22 -8.19 5.38
C ASP A 70 10.85 -6.78 5.36
N GLU A 71 10.50 -5.92 4.41
CA GLU A 71 10.95 -4.52 4.40
C GLU A 71 10.24 -3.71 5.49
N ALA A 72 8.93 -3.90 5.66
CA ALA A 72 8.14 -3.18 6.64
C ALA A 72 8.54 -3.50 8.10
N SER A 73 9.07 -4.69 8.38
CA SER A 73 9.52 -5.06 9.72
C SER A 73 10.67 -4.22 10.27
N LYS A 74 11.31 -3.41 9.43
CA LYS A 74 12.32 -2.41 9.84
C LYS A 74 11.69 -1.19 10.51
N TYR A 75 10.40 -0.93 10.29
CA TYR A 75 9.72 0.31 10.66
C TYR A 75 8.49 0.10 11.57
N ILE A 76 7.89 -1.09 11.52
CA ILE A 76 6.71 -1.46 12.32
C ILE A 76 6.76 -2.94 12.68
N ARG A 77 6.10 -3.37 13.77
CA ARG A 77 5.99 -4.81 14.07
C ARG A 77 5.03 -5.47 13.08
N VAL A 78 5.55 -6.35 12.24
CA VAL A 78 4.76 -7.00 11.20
C VAL A 78 4.19 -8.33 11.71
N LYS A 79 2.87 -8.50 11.63
CA LYS A 79 2.20 -9.79 11.81
C LYS A 79 1.83 -10.36 10.45
N LYS A 80 2.37 -11.52 10.09
CA LYS A 80 2.00 -12.22 8.84
C LYS A 80 0.73 -13.04 9.10
N VAL A 81 -0.44 -12.43 8.92
CA VAL A 81 -1.75 -13.04 9.25
C VAL A 81 -2.10 -14.25 8.39
N PHE A 82 -1.43 -14.37 7.24
CA PHE A 82 -1.49 -15.53 6.37
C PHE A 82 -0.17 -15.69 5.64
N THR A 83 0.34 -16.92 5.58
CA THR A 83 1.48 -17.31 4.73
C THR A 83 1.23 -18.75 4.27
N PRO A 84 0.88 -19.01 3.00
CA PRO A 84 0.68 -20.36 2.52
C PRO A 84 2.01 -21.05 2.28
N ASN A 85 2.00 -22.38 2.37
CA ASN A 85 3.08 -23.20 1.84
C ASN A 85 3.11 -23.07 0.31
N LYS A 86 4.30 -23.08 -0.29
CA LYS A 86 4.43 -23.05 -1.75
C LYS A 86 3.73 -24.29 -2.36
N PRO A 87 3.06 -24.15 -3.53
CA PRO A 87 2.91 -22.95 -4.34
C PRO A 87 1.80 -22.00 -3.84
N TYR A 88 1.97 -20.70 -4.06
CA TYR A 88 1.01 -19.67 -3.65
C TYR A 88 -0.26 -19.69 -4.54
N VAL A 89 -1.20 -20.59 -4.27
CA VAL A 89 -2.36 -20.84 -5.16
C VAL A 89 -3.72 -20.54 -4.52
N SER A 90 -3.77 -20.19 -3.24
CA SER A 90 -5.01 -19.95 -2.52
C SER A 90 -4.87 -18.81 -1.52
N ILE A 91 -5.99 -18.09 -1.32
CA ILE A 91 -6.18 -17.09 -0.28
C ILE A 91 -7.42 -17.53 0.50
N PRO A 92 -7.31 -17.83 1.81
CA PRO A 92 -8.44 -18.24 2.62
C PRO A 92 -9.39 -17.06 2.85
N ALA A 93 -10.62 -17.37 3.25
CA ALA A 93 -11.58 -16.36 3.68
C ALA A 93 -11.03 -15.55 4.86
N GLN A 94 -11.44 -14.28 4.96
CA GLN A 94 -10.88 -13.31 5.91
C GLN A 94 -11.09 -13.72 7.38
N ASP A 95 -12.14 -14.46 7.68
CA ASP A 95 -12.44 -15.01 9.00
C ASP A 95 -11.40 -16.03 9.49
N GLN A 96 -10.63 -16.60 8.57
CA GLN A 96 -9.56 -17.56 8.87
C GLN A 96 -8.20 -16.88 9.09
N TRP A 97 -8.10 -15.56 8.94
CA TRP A 97 -6.85 -14.83 9.12
C TRP A 97 -6.57 -14.60 10.60
N ASP A 98 -5.32 -14.79 11.00
CA ASP A 98 -4.89 -14.61 12.39
C ASP A 98 -4.71 -13.12 12.72
N HIS A 99 -5.81 -12.41 12.92
CA HIS A 99 -5.82 -11.01 13.35
C HIS A 99 -5.60 -10.89 14.86
N ASP A 100 -4.74 -9.96 15.29
CA ASP A 100 -4.74 -9.55 16.70
C ASP A 100 -5.93 -8.63 16.95
N LYS A 101 -6.68 -8.85 18.04
CA LYS A 101 -7.83 -7.99 18.44
C LYS A 101 -7.45 -6.52 18.69
N VAL A 102 -6.15 -6.22 18.76
CA VAL A 102 -5.57 -4.89 18.99
C VAL A 102 -4.91 -4.32 17.72
N SER A 103 -4.75 -5.13 16.67
CA SER A 103 -4.34 -4.68 15.35
C SER A 103 -5.55 -4.02 14.72
N SER A 104 -5.67 -2.70 14.86
CA SER A 104 -6.56 -1.93 14.00
C SER A 104 -6.10 -2.20 12.58
N ALA A 105 -6.77 -3.10 11.88
CA ALA A 105 -6.63 -3.20 10.44
C ALA A 105 -6.74 -1.77 9.91
N CYS A 106 -5.73 -1.32 9.17
CA CYS A 106 -5.80 -0.05 8.48
C CYS A 106 -6.82 -0.21 7.34
N GLU A 107 -8.09 -0.35 7.71
CA GLU A 107 -9.23 -0.31 6.83
C GLU A 107 -9.27 1.13 6.33
N LEU A 108 -8.68 1.36 5.16
CA LEU A 108 -9.01 2.51 4.33
C LEU A 108 -10.48 2.35 3.92
N LYS A 109 -11.39 2.62 4.86
CA LYS A 109 -12.81 2.76 4.55
C LYS A 109 -12.92 3.99 3.69
N ALA A 110 -13.01 3.77 2.38
CA ALA A 110 -13.65 4.72 1.49
C ALA A 110 -15.08 4.91 2.03
N LYS A 111 -15.29 6.05 2.69
CA LYS A 111 -16.64 6.59 2.88
C LYS A 111 -17.18 7.05 1.53
#